data_AF-A0A813H950-F1
#
_entry.id   AF-A0A813H950-F1
#
_cell.length_a   1.000
_cell.length_b   1.000
_cell.length_c   1.000
_cell.angle_alpha   90.00
_cell.angle_beta   90.00
_cell.angle_gamma   90.00
#
_symmetry.space_group_name_H-M   'P 1'
#
loop_
_entity.id
_entity.type
_entity.pdbx_description
1 polymer ?
#
loop_
_entity_poly.entity_id
_entity_poly.type
_entity_poly.pdbx_seq_one_letter_code
_entity_poly.pdbx_strand_id
1 'polypeptide(L)'
;MTERKRSRRQANDSTTIIRDVGRLALSTAAQMRAVRAAALRTFILPAASTIAIAVRKAGADFSKSVSERNGTQTLPPPHILAAQAILTSIRDDPKIPGDIKTVTNAFLARGLTANEIGRVIRVCRSSKCFQRDWVRIELHLSSEISLVFEAVASAILAVGGRECYGDAPRGPLERAVSESLNSLD
;
A
#
# COMPACT_ATOMS: atom_id res chain seq x y z
N MET A 1 54.70 3.06 17.20
CA MET A 1 53.61 3.29 18.20
C MET A 1 52.49 4.22 17.69
N THR A 2 52.60 4.80 16.49
CA THR A 2 51.72 5.80 15.88
C THR A 2 50.60 5.21 14.99
N GLU A 3 50.83 4.07 14.32
CA GLU A 3 49.82 3.43 13.46
C GLU A 3 48.64 2.85 14.24
N ARG A 4 48.88 2.23 15.40
CA ARG A 4 47.81 1.69 16.26
C ARG A 4 46.87 2.78 16.79
N LYS A 5 47.33 4.03 16.95
CA LYS A 5 46.49 5.16 17.37
C LYS A 5 45.65 5.73 16.21
N ARG A 6 46.18 5.74 14.98
CA ARG A 6 45.42 6.14 13.78
C ARG A 6 44.32 5.14 13.43
N SER A 7 44.64 3.84 13.43
CA SER A 7 43.66 2.78 13.16
C SER A 7 42.49 2.77 14.16
N ARG A 8 42.75 2.99 15.47
CA ARG A 8 41.70 3.08 16.49
C ARG A 8 40.80 4.33 16.34
N ARG A 9 41.35 5.48 15.97
CA ARG A 9 40.55 6.69 15.70
C ARG A 9 39.66 6.52 14.46
N GLN A 10 40.22 5.97 13.38
CA GLN A 10 39.49 5.75 12.13
C GLN A 10 38.37 4.69 12.27
N ALA A 11 38.60 3.66 13.10
CA ALA A 11 37.56 2.69 13.47
C ALA A 11 36.44 3.35 14.30
N ASN A 12 36.77 4.17 15.31
CA ASN A 12 35.78 4.89 16.11
C ASN A 12 34.95 5.89 15.28
N ASP A 13 35.58 6.59 14.33
CA ASP A 13 34.87 7.51 13.43
C ASP A 13 33.92 6.75 12.49
N SER A 14 34.34 5.59 11.97
CA SER A 14 33.52 4.76 11.09
C SER A 14 32.31 4.16 11.82
N THR A 15 32.48 3.66 13.04
CA THR A 15 31.38 3.15 13.86
C THR A 15 30.39 4.25 14.23
N THR A 16 30.87 5.47 14.46
CA THR A 16 30.02 6.64 14.73
C THR A 16 29.20 7.02 13.49
N ILE A 17 29.82 7.07 12.31
CA ILE A 17 29.12 7.34 11.04
C ILE A 17 28.04 6.27 10.76
N ILE A 18 28.36 4.98 10.94
CA ILE A 18 27.39 3.89 10.76
C ILE A 18 26.22 4.04 11.73
N ARG A 19 26.49 4.42 12.98
CA ARG A 19 25.45 4.65 14.00
C ARG A 19 24.52 5.81 13.60
N ASP A 20 25.09 6.93 13.16
CA ASP A 20 24.32 8.11 12.78
C ASP A 20 23.47 7.87 11.54
N VAL A 21 24.02 7.21 10.52
CA VAL A 21 23.27 6.80 9.32
C VAL A 21 22.13 5.85 9.69
N GLY A 22 22.40 4.85 10.55
CA GLY A 22 21.37 3.91 11.01
C GLY A 22 20.24 4.61 11.78
N ARG A 23 20.57 5.53 12.69
CA ARG A 23 19.57 6.34 13.42
C ARG A 23 18.75 7.23 12.49
N LEU A 24 19.39 7.87 11.52
CA LEU A 24 18.71 8.69 10.52
C LEU A 24 17.75 7.86 9.65
N ALA A 25 18.17 6.67 9.24
CA ALA A 25 17.33 5.74 8.47
C ALA A 25 16.10 5.30 9.27
N LEU A 26 16.27 4.92 10.55
CA LEU A 26 15.15 4.55 11.43
C LEU A 26 14.20 5.72 11.69
N SER A 27 14.73 6.93 11.88
CA SER A 27 13.92 8.15 12.05
C SER A 27 13.08 8.44 10.80
N THR A 28 13.72 8.42 9.62
CA THR A 28 13.04 8.61 8.34
C THR A 28 11.96 7.55 8.11
N ALA A 29 12.23 6.29 8.45
CA ALA A 29 11.26 5.20 8.33
C ALA A 29 10.06 5.39 9.27
N ALA A 30 10.26 5.89 10.50
CA ALA A 30 9.18 6.24 11.40
C ALA A 30 8.32 7.40 10.85
N GLN A 31 8.94 8.49 10.40
CA GLN A 31 8.23 9.63 9.80
C GLN A 31 7.42 9.20 8.57
N MET A 32 7.99 8.36 7.70
CA MET A 32 7.28 7.88 6.53
C MET A 32 6.06 7.02 6.86
N ARG A 33 6.10 6.27 7.97
CA ARG A 33 4.93 5.50 8.43
C ARG A 33 3.84 6.42 8.93
N ALA A 34 4.18 7.44 9.72
CA ALA A 34 3.23 8.46 10.17
C ALA A 34 2.56 9.19 8.99
N VAL A 35 3.34 9.62 8.00
CA VAL A 35 2.81 10.26 6.79
C VAL A 35 1.88 9.31 6.03
N ARG A 36 2.25 8.03 5.90
CA ARG A 36 1.40 7.04 5.22
C ARG A 36 0.12 6.76 5.99
N ALA A 37 0.18 6.65 7.32
CA ALA A 37 -0.99 6.43 8.16
C ALA A 37 -1.96 7.62 8.11
N ALA A 38 -1.43 8.84 8.02
CA ALA A 38 -2.24 10.05 7.85
C ALA A 38 -2.83 10.19 6.43
N ALA A 39 -2.10 9.77 5.41
CA ALA A 39 -2.51 9.95 4.02
C ALA A 39 -3.38 8.81 3.49
N LEU A 40 -3.19 7.57 3.95
CA LEU A 40 -3.82 6.38 3.35
C LEU A 40 -4.81 5.75 4.32
N ARG A 41 -5.99 5.38 3.83
CA ARG A 41 -6.84 4.44 4.57
C ARG A 41 -6.43 3.02 4.23
N THR A 42 -6.22 2.23 5.27
CA THR A 42 -5.72 0.87 5.15
C THR A 42 -6.79 -0.09 5.56
N PHE A 43 -7.11 -1.03 4.68
CA PHE A 43 -8.06 -2.10 4.94
C PHE A 43 -7.37 -3.44 4.92
N ILE A 44 -7.78 -4.33 5.81
CA ILE A 44 -7.35 -5.72 5.84
C ILE A 44 -8.60 -6.58 5.65
N LEU A 45 -8.60 -7.40 4.60
CA LEU A 45 -9.75 -8.23 4.23
C LEU A 45 -9.33 -9.66 3.86
N PRO A 46 -10.25 -10.65 3.98
CA PRO A 46 -9.95 -12.03 3.64
C PRO A 46 -9.49 -12.16 2.19
N ALA A 47 -8.44 -12.94 1.96
CA ALA A 47 -7.88 -13.20 0.64
C ALA A 47 -8.87 -13.89 -0.32
N ALA A 48 -9.86 -14.59 0.24
CA ALA A 48 -10.95 -15.25 -0.49
C ALA A 48 -12.11 -14.30 -0.85
N SER A 49 -12.10 -13.04 -0.39
CA SER A 49 -13.14 -12.07 -0.79
C SER A 49 -13.03 -11.74 -2.28
N THR A 50 -14.18 -11.48 -2.92
CA THR A 50 -14.25 -11.09 -4.35
C THR A 50 -13.36 -9.88 -4.64
N ILE A 51 -13.37 -8.89 -3.75
CA ILE A 51 -12.55 -7.68 -3.81
C ILE A 51 -11.05 -8.03 -3.81
N ALA A 52 -10.60 -8.85 -2.85
CA ALA A 52 -9.19 -9.24 -2.76
C ALA A 52 -8.72 -10.03 -3.98
N ILE A 53 -9.56 -10.94 -4.48
CA ILE A 53 -9.29 -11.74 -5.69
C ILE A 53 -9.18 -10.82 -6.91
N ALA A 54 -10.14 -9.90 -7.09
CA ALA A 54 -10.18 -8.99 -8.23
C ALA A 54 -8.94 -8.10 -8.28
N VAL A 55 -8.52 -7.53 -7.14
CA VAL A 55 -7.33 -6.67 -7.08
C VAL A 55 -6.05 -7.45 -7.36
N ARG A 56 -5.91 -8.66 -6.80
CA ARG A 56 -4.75 -9.53 -7.07
C ARG A 56 -4.68 -9.91 -8.54
N LYS A 57 -5.83 -10.24 -9.14
CA LYS A 57 -5.94 -10.57 -10.57
C LYS A 57 -5.54 -9.37 -11.43
N ALA A 58 -6.04 -8.17 -11.15
CA ALA A 58 -5.67 -6.96 -11.87
C ALA A 58 -4.16 -6.68 -11.81
N GLY A 59 -3.52 -6.91 -10.66
CA GLY A 59 -2.06 -6.82 -10.52
C GLY A 59 -1.32 -7.85 -11.37
N ALA A 60 -1.77 -9.12 -11.35
CA ALA A 60 -1.17 -10.19 -12.15
C ALA A 60 -1.34 -9.95 -13.66
N ASP A 61 -2.52 -9.52 -14.10
CA ASP A 61 -2.83 -9.21 -15.49
C ASP A 61 -2.00 -8.03 -16.01
N PHE A 62 -1.77 -7.02 -15.16
CA PHE A 62 -0.85 -5.92 -15.47
C PHE A 62 0.59 -6.42 -15.64
N SER A 63 1.12 -7.20 -14.68
CA SER A 63 2.48 -7.75 -14.77
C SER A 63 2.67 -8.62 -16.01
N LYS A 64 1.68 -9.46 -16.34
CA LYS A 64 1.67 -10.27 -17.55
C LYS A 64 1.68 -9.40 -18.80
N SER A 65 0.81 -8.40 -18.88
CA SER A 65 0.75 -7.48 -20.02
C SER A 65 2.05 -6.69 -20.22
N VAL A 66 2.71 -6.29 -19.13
CA VAL A 66 4.03 -5.63 -19.19
C VAL A 66 5.09 -6.59 -19.75
N SER A 67 5.09 -7.85 -19.32
CA SER A 67 6.04 -8.85 -19.80
C SER A 67 5.84 -9.24 -21.27
N GLU A 68 4.60 -9.26 -21.75
CA GLU A 68 4.26 -9.69 -23.11
C GLU A 68 4.44 -8.59 -24.16
N ARG A 69 4.30 -7.31 -23.78
CA ARG A 69 4.23 -6.20 -24.74
C ARG A 69 5.54 -5.47 -25.02
N ASN A 70 6.67 -5.88 -24.42
CA ASN A 70 8.00 -5.30 -24.62
C ASN A 70 8.02 -3.75 -24.72
N GLY A 71 7.17 -3.06 -23.93
CA GLY A 71 7.13 -1.59 -23.86
C GLY A 71 6.44 -0.84 -25.02
N THR A 72 5.77 -1.50 -25.96
CA THR A 72 5.20 -0.85 -27.17
C THR A 72 3.84 -0.16 -26.99
N GLN A 73 3.13 -0.40 -25.88
CA GLN A 73 1.85 0.27 -25.58
C GLN A 73 1.82 0.82 -24.15
N THR A 74 1.26 2.02 -24.01
CA THR A 74 1.06 2.68 -22.72
C THR A 74 -0.10 2.01 -21.98
N LEU A 75 0.22 1.12 -21.04
CA LEU A 75 -0.77 0.55 -20.12
C LEU A 75 -1.19 1.59 -19.08
N PRO A 76 -2.45 1.58 -18.61
CA PRO A 76 -2.86 2.40 -17.48
C PRO A 76 -2.00 2.10 -16.25
N PRO A 77 -1.72 3.10 -15.40
CA PRO A 77 -1.02 2.87 -14.14
C PRO A 77 -1.70 1.77 -13.31
N PRO A 78 -0.92 0.90 -12.63
CA PRO A 78 -1.44 -0.29 -11.97
C PRO A 78 -2.44 0.03 -10.84
N HIS A 79 -2.31 1.18 -10.18
CA HIS A 79 -3.25 1.59 -9.14
C HIS A 79 -4.66 1.89 -9.69
N ILE A 80 -4.75 2.35 -10.94
CA ILE A 80 -6.04 2.63 -11.60
C ILE A 80 -6.74 1.31 -11.90
N LEU A 81 -6.00 0.33 -12.43
CA LEU A 81 -6.52 -1.01 -12.71
C LEU A 81 -6.98 -1.71 -11.43
N ALA A 82 -6.19 -1.61 -10.35
CA ALA A 82 -6.56 -2.15 -9.05
C ALA A 82 -7.88 -1.53 -8.53
N ALA A 83 -8.03 -0.21 -8.65
CA ALA A 83 -9.24 0.46 -8.18
C ALA A 83 -10.48 0.15 -9.03
N GLN A 84 -10.33 0.08 -10.36
CA GLN A 84 -11.39 -0.38 -11.25
C GLN A 84 -11.83 -1.80 -10.90
N ALA A 85 -10.88 -2.68 -10.59
CA ALA A 85 -11.18 -4.04 -10.17
C ALA A 85 -11.98 -4.10 -8.86
N ILE A 86 -11.66 -3.24 -7.87
CA ILE A 86 -12.46 -3.10 -6.64
C ILE A 86 -13.89 -2.68 -7.00
N LEU A 87 -14.04 -1.56 -7.72
CA LEU A 87 -15.36 -1.01 -8.05
C LEU A 87 -16.22 -2.00 -8.84
N THR A 88 -15.62 -2.75 -9.76
CA THR A 88 -16.33 -3.77 -10.54
C THR A 88 -16.71 -4.97 -9.67
N SER A 89 -15.82 -5.43 -8.80
CA SER A 89 -16.12 -6.53 -7.87
C SER A 89 -17.25 -6.21 -6.89
N ILE A 90 -17.40 -4.94 -6.52
CA ILE A 90 -18.47 -4.49 -5.62
C ILE A 90 -19.85 -4.70 -6.25
N ARG A 91 -19.97 -4.40 -7.55
CA ARG A 91 -21.22 -4.56 -8.30
C ARG A 91 -21.72 -6.00 -8.26
N ASP A 92 -20.81 -6.95 -8.39
CA ASP A 92 -21.13 -8.36 -8.67
C ASP A 92 -21.17 -9.22 -7.38
N ASP A 93 -20.74 -8.71 -6.22
CA ASP A 93 -20.71 -9.48 -4.96
C ASP A 93 -22.09 -9.54 -4.26
N PRO A 94 -22.65 -10.72 -3.96
CA PRO A 94 -23.96 -10.85 -3.31
C PRO A 94 -24.00 -10.39 -1.85
N LYS A 95 -22.87 -10.33 -1.14
CA LYS A 95 -22.79 -9.89 0.26
C LYS A 95 -22.89 -8.37 0.42
N ILE A 96 -22.72 -7.62 -0.66
CA ILE A 96 -22.70 -6.16 -0.60
C ILE A 96 -24.12 -5.61 -0.75
N PRO A 97 -24.56 -4.74 0.18
CA PRO A 97 -25.83 -4.02 0.11
C PRO A 97 -26.10 -3.26 -1.21
N GLY A 98 -27.38 -3.18 -1.59
CA GLY A 98 -27.81 -2.59 -2.87
C GLY A 98 -27.62 -1.07 -2.98
N ASP A 99 -27.68 -0.35 -1.85
CA ASP A 99 -27.39 1.08 -1.75
C ASP A 99 -25.92 1.36 -2.08
N ILE A 100 -24.99 0.58 -1.52
CA ILE A 100 -23.54 0.65 -1.82
C ILE A 100 -23.29 0.40 -3.31
N LYS A 101 -23.92 -0.64 -3.87
CA LYS A 101 -23.83 -0.96 -5.30
C LYS A 101 -24.33 0.18 -6.17
N THR A 102 -25.44 0.82 -5.78
CA THR A 102 -26.00 1.96 -6.51
C THR A 102 -25.00 3.11 -6.60
N VAL A 103 -24.34 3.45 -5.48
CA VAL A 103 -23.32 4.51 -5.44
C VAL A 103 -22.13 4.18 -6.35
N THR A 104 -21.59 2.96 -6.25
CA THR A 104 -20.45 2.56 -7.10
C THR A 104 -20.82 2.45 -8.58
N ASN A 105 -22.03 1.98 -8.89
CA ASN A 105 -22.52 1.89 -10.26
C ASN A 105 -22.74 3.27 -10.88
N ALA A 106 -23.29 4.22 -10.12
CA ALA A 106 -23.43 5.60 -10.58
C ALA A 106 -22.06 6.22 -10.90
N PHE A 107 -21.04 5.93 -10.10
CA PHE A 107 -19.67 6.37 -10.38
C PHE A 107 -19.09 5.73 -11.65
N LEU A 108 -19.25 4.41 -11.82
CA LEU A 108 -18.78 3.70 -13.01
C LEU A 108 -19.52 4.13 -14.29
N ALA A 109 -20.81 4.44 -14.19
CA ALA A 109 -21.64 4.89 -15.31
C ALA A 109 -21.21 6.25 -15.90
N ARG A 110 -20.38 7.03 -15.17
CA ARG A 110 -19.80 8.28 -15.69
C ARG A 110 -18.82 8.05 -16.85
N GLY A 111 -18.43 6.80 -17.13
CA GLY A 111 -17.58 6.47 -18.27
C GLY A 111 -16.18 7.09 -18.19
N LEU A 112 -15.67 7.28 -16.97
CA LEU A 112 -14.40 7.96 -16.75
C LEU A 112 -13.24 7.21 -17.42
N THR A 113 -12.42 7.95 -18.15
CA THR A 113 -11.15 7.48 -18.69
C THR A 113 -10.18 7.11 -17.57
N ALA A 114 -9.16 6.31 -17.87
CA ALA A 114 -8.12 5.97 -16.90
C ALA A 114 -7.49 7.21 -16.26
N ASN A 115 -7.25 8.28 -17.04
CA ASN A 115 -6.68 9.53 -16.54
C ASN A 115 -7.61 10.25 -15.55
N GLU A 116 -8.91 10.26 -15.82
CA GLU A 116 -9.89 10.86 -14.91
C GLU A 116 -10.03 10.06 -13.62
N ILE A 117 -10.01 8.73 -13.71
CA ILE A 117 -9.93 7.87 -12.53
C ILE A 117 -8.65 8.14 -11.76
N GLY A 118 -7.51 8.36 -12.42
CA GLY A 118 -6.23 8.70 -11.75
C GLY A 118 -6.23 10.04 -11.00
N ARG A 119 -7.02 11.03 -11.44
CA ARG A 119 -7.20 12.31 -10.69
C ARG A 119 -7.94 12.09 -9.37
N VAL A 120 -8.83 11.11 -9.39
CA VAL A 120 -9.79 10.83 -8.35
C VAL A 120 -9.23 9.77 -7.38
N ILE A 121 -8.54 8.76 -7.89
CA ILE A 121 -7.94 7.64 -7.15
C ILE A 121 -6.42 7.78 -7.24
N ARG A 122 -5.82 8.40 -6.23
CA ARG A 122 -4.38 8.69 -6.23
C ARG A 122 -3.54 7.50 -5.82
N VAL A 123 -4.08 6.65 -4.94
CA VAL A 123 -3.43 5.41 -4.50
C VAL A 123 -4.47 4.29 -4.38
N CYS A 124 -4.17 3.17 -5.00
CA CYS A 124 -4.83 1.90 -4.73
C CYS A 124 -3.80 0.80 -4.93
N ARG A 125 -3.44 0.11 -3.86
CA ARG A 125 -2.47 -0.98 -3.92
C ARG A 125 -2.87 -2.10 -2.99
N SER A 126 -2.58 -3.33 -3.39
CA SER A 126 -2.66 -4.48 -2.51
C SER A 126 -1.27 -4.96 -2.11
N SER A 127 -1.18 -5.52 -0.91
CA SER A 127 0.02 -6.18 -0.42
C SER A 127 -0.35 -7.36 0.47
N LYS A 128 0.58 -8.30 0.63
CA LYS A 128 0.40 -9.46 1.49
C LYS A 128 0.41 -8.99 2.96
N CYS A 129 -0.49 -9.56 3.76
CA CYS A 129 -0.43 -9.44 5.21
C CYS A 129 0.54 -10.49 5.79
N PHE A 130 0.92 -10.31 7.06
CA PHE A 130 1.62 -11.35 7.82
C PHE A 130 0.77 -12.63 7.92
N GLN A 131 -0.53 -12.47 8.14
CA GLN A 131 -1.51 -13.55 8.02
C GLN A 131 -1.75 -13.85 6.54
N ARG A 132 -1.43 -15.09 6.11
CA ARG A 132 -1.44 -15.50 4.70
C ARG A 132 -2.81 -15.40 4.05
N ASP A 133 -3.86 -15.63 4.84
CA ASP A 133 -5.26 -15.63 4.39
C ASP A 133 -5.87 -14.22 4.31
N TRP A 134 -5.05 -13.18 4.49
CA TRP A 134 -5.48 -11.79 4.48
C TRP A 134 -4.69 -10.97 3.46
N VAL A 135 -5.36 -9.96 2.93
CA VAL A 135 -4.79 -8.96 2.03
C VAL A 135 -4.89 -7.60 2.68
N ARG A 136 -3.85 -6.80 2.52
CA ARG A 136 -3.89 -5.37 2.85
C ARG A 136 -4.18 -4.59 1.58
N ILE A 137 -5.22 -3.76 1.60
CA ILE A 137 -5.52 -2.78 0.55
C ILE A 137 -5.29 -1.39 1.15
N GLU A 138 -4.50 -0.56 0.47
CA GLU A 138 -4.28 0.83 0.84
C GLU A 138 -4.90 1.73 -0.22
N LEU A 139 -5.76 2.65 0.22
CA LEU A 139 -6.53 3.54 -0.63
C LEU A 139 -6.27 5.01 -0.27
N HIS A 140 -6.15 5.84 -1.29
CA HIS A 140 -6.24 7.29 -1.20
C HIS A 140 -7.09 7.81 -2.35
N LEU A 141 -8.19 8.46 -1.99
CA LEU A 141 -9.16 9.01 -2.92
C LEU A 141 -9.29 10.52 -2.67
N SER A 142 -9.53 11.26 -3.74
CA SER A 142 -9.79 12.70 -3.68
C SER A 142 -11.06 12.97 -2.87
N SER A 143 -11.08 14.10 -2.15
CA SER A 143 -12.25 14.52 -1.36
C SER A 143 -13.51 14.72 -2.22
N GLU A 144 -13.34 14.99 -3.51
CA GLU A 144 -14.42 15.18 -4.49
C GLU A 144 -15.35 13.96 -4.65
N ILE A 145 -14.92 12.78 -4.21
CA ILE A 145 -15.68 11.53 -4.33
C ILE A 145 -15.80 10.79 -3.01
N SER A 146 -15.84 11.53 -1.90
CA SER A 146 -15.96 10.97 -0.55
C SER A 146 -17.07 9.92 -0.43
N LEU A 147 -18.22 10.12 -1.08
CA LEU A 147 -19.32 9.15 -1.11
C LEU A 147 -18.94 7.80 -1.73
N VAL A 148 -18.19 7.80 -2.83
CA VAL A 148 -17.71 6.56 -3.47
C VAL A 148 -16.71 5.86 -2.57
N PHE A 149 -15.89 6.64 -1.88
CA PHE A 149 -14.93 6.09 -0.94
C PHE A 149 -15.58 5.43 0.26
N GLU A 150 -16.58 6.08 0.86
CA GLU A 150 -17.35 5.47 1.96
C GLU A 150 -18.13 4.24 1.49
N ALA A 151 -18.63 4.23 0.25
CA ALA A 151 -19.22 3.04 -0.35
C ALA A 151 -18.20 1.90 -0.49
N VAL A 152 -16.98 2.19 -0.96
CA VAL A 152 -15.89 1.19 -1.04
C VAL A 152 -15.49 0.70 0.34
N ALA A 153 -15.34 1.58 1.33
CA ALA A 153 -15.03 1.19 2.70
C ALA A 153 -16.12 0.28 3.28
N SER A 154 -17.39 0.66 3.12
CA SER A 154 -18.55 -0.12 3.56
C SER A 154 -18.64 -1.47 2.87
N ALA A 155 -18.35 -1.53 1.56
CA ALA A 155 -18.24 -2.79 0.82
C ALA A 155 -17.15 -3.71 1.38
N ILE A 156 -15.97 -3.16 1.72
CA ILE A 156 -14.89 -3.93 2.30
C ILE A 156 -15.30 -4.50 3.67
N LEU A 157 -16.01 -3.72 4.49
CA LEU A 157 -16.54 -4.20 5.77
C LEU A 157 -17.59 -5.31 5.56
N ALA A 158 -18.48 -5.16 4.57
CA ALA A 158 -19.52 -6.15 4.25
C ALA A 158 -18.94 -7.52 3.85
N VAL A 159 -17.76 -7.56 3.23
CA VAL A 159 -17.07 -8.82 2.89
C VAL A 159 -16.19 -9.38 4.01
N GLY A 160 -16.31 -8.84 5.23
CA GLY A 160 -15.56 -9.29 6.42
C GLY A 160 -14.18 -8.65 6.57
N GLY A 161 -13.93 -7.56 5.86
CA GLY A 161 -12.74 -6.73 6.06
C GLY A 161 -12.85 -5.83 7.30
N ARG A 162 -11.74 -5.19 7.63
CA ARG A 162 -11.65 -4.18 8.68
C ARG A 162 -10.75 -3.04 8.25
N GLU A 163 -11.08 -1.84 8.71
CA GLU A 163 -10.18 -0.70 8.61
C GLU A 163 -9.13 -0.75 9.72
N CYS A 164 -7.90 -0.36 9.38
CA CYS A 164 -6.78 -0.28 10.30
C CYS A 164 -6.35 1.17 10.46
N TYR A 165 -6.14 1.57 11.71
CA TYR A 165 -5.75 2.92 12.07
C TYR A 165 -4.37 2.94 12.73
N GLY A 166 -3.71 4.10 12.62
CA GLY A 166 -2.40 4.34 13.22
C GLY A 166 -1.23 3.84 12.37
N ASP A 167 -0.04 3.93 12.96
CA ASP A 167 1.20 3.65 12.26
C ASP A 167 1.44 2.16 12.08
N ALA A 168 1.92 1.79 10.90
CA ALA A 168 2.36 0.43 10.66
C ALA A 168 3.49 0.04 11.64
N PRO A 169 3.54 -1.22 12.10
CA PRO A 169 4.65 -1.69 12.93
C PRO A 169 5.97 -1.68 12.16
N ARG A 170 7.09 -1.75 12.88
CA ARG A 170 8.44 -1.76 12.29
C ARG A 170 8.60 -2.97 11.35
N GLY A 171 9.11 -2.70 10.15
CA GLY A 171 9.45 -3.76 9.19
C GLY A 171 10.59 -4.65 9.70
N PRO A 172 10.80 -5.83 9.09
CA PRO A 172 11.91 -6.72 9.45
C PRO A 172 13.29 -6.05 9.33
N LEU A 173 13.51 -5.24 8.30
CA LEU A 173 14.75 -4.48 8.11
C LEU A 173 14.95 -3.42 9.20
N GLU A 174 13.90 -2.68 9.59
CA GLU A 174 13.99 -1.71 10.68
C GLU A 174 14.33 -2.38 12.02
N ARG A 175 13.79 -3.58 12.26
CA ARG A 175 14.13 -4.39 13.44
C ARG A 175 15.58 -4.82 13.40
N ALA A 176 16.04 -5.39 12.28
CA ALA A 176 17.43 -5.81 12.11
C ALA A 176 18.43 -4.64 12.27
N VAL A 177 18.12 -3.47 11.70
CA VAL A 177 18.97 -2.27 11.87
C VAL A 177 18.98 -1.84 13.34
N SER A 178 17.82 -1.82 14.02
CA SER A 178 17.75 -1.46 15.44
C SER A 178 18.54 -2.44 16.32
N GLU A 179 18.46 -3.74 16.05
CA GLU A 179 19.21 -4.79 16.76
C GLU A 179 20.72 -4.62 16.54
N SER A 180 21.16 -4.43 15.29
CA SER A 180 22.56 -4.19 14.95
C SER A 180 23.11 -2.93 15.63
N LEU A 181 22.33 -1.84 15.67
CA LEU A 181 22.74 -0.61 16.34
C LEU A 181 22.88 -0.79 17.86
N ASN A 182 21.94 -1.50 18.48
CA ASN A 182 21.99 -1.78 19.92
C ASN A 182 23.17 -2.71 20.29
N SER A 183 23.63 -3.55 19.36
CA SER A 183 24.80 -4.41 19.57
C SER A 183 26.15 -3.71 19.42
N LEU A 184 26.15 -2.46 18.92
CA LEU A 184 27.34 -1.61 18.83
C LEU A 184 27.55 -0.75 20.09
N ASP A 185 26.63 -0.81 21.05
CA ASP A 185 26.68 -0.13 22.35
C ASP A 185 27.17 -1.10 23.44
#